data_AF-N6WY32-F1
#
_entry.id   AF-N6WY32-F1
#
_cell.length_a   1.000
_cell.length_b   1.000
_cell.length_c   1.000
_cell.angle_alpha   90.00
_cell.angle_beta   90.00
_cell.angle_gamma   90.00
#
_symmetry.space_group_name_H-M   'P 1'
#
loop_
_entity.id
_entity.type
_entity.pdbx_description
1 polymer ?
#
loop_
_entity_poly.entity_id
_entity_poly.type
_entity_poly.pdbx_seq_one_letter_code
_entity_poly.pdbx_strand_id
1 'polypeptide(L)'
;DTNDMRFALPQGFSHGDEFFEYLKDAFDVMYAEGEERPAMMSIGMHCRLLGRPGRFRALQRFLDHIEKHDRVWVCRRVDIARHWIE
;
A
#
# COMPACT_ATOMS: atom_id res chain seq x y z
N ASP A 1 -1.44 0.23 9.22
CA ASP A 1 -2.89 0.53 9.21
C ASP A 1 -3.45 0.72 7.79
N THR A 2 -2.59 0.76 6.78
CA THR A 2 -2.82 0.65 5.33
C THR A 2 -3.59 -0.63 4.94
N ASN A 3 -4.91 -0.62 5.11
CA ASN A 3 -5.78 -1.78 4.89
C ASN A 3 -7.17 -1.34 4.40
N ASP A 4 -7.65 -1.97 3.31
CA ASP A 4 -8.96 -1.69 2.71
C ASP A 4 -10.15 -2.09 3.61
N MET A 5 -9.93 -2.82 4.71
CA MET A 5 -10.97 -3.08 5.73
C MET A 5 -11.60 -1.79 6.26
N ARG A 6 -10.88 -0.67 6.19
CA ARG A 6 -11.35 0.67 6.56
C ARG A 6 -12.58 1.09 5.74
N PHE A 7 -12.78 0.59 4.52
CA PHE A 7 -14.02 0.82 3.77
C PHE A 7 -15.30 0.23 4.41
N ALA A 8 -15.15 -0.59 5.45
CA ALA A 8 -16.24 -1.26 6.15
C ALA A 8 -16.32 -0.87 7.64
N LEU A 9 -15.53 0.11 8.09
CA LEU A 9 -15.54 0.59 9.47
C LEU A 9 -16.32 1.92 9.57
N PRO A 10 -16.97 2.21 10.71
CA PRO A 10 -17.63 3.50 10.92
C PRO A 10 -16.68 4.69 10.78
N GLN A 11 -15.43 4.54 11.23
CA GLN A 11 -14.35 5.49 11.01
C GLN A 11 -13.38 4.90 9.98
N GLY A 12 -13.59 5.23 8.71
CA GLY A 12 -12.86 4.64 7.61
C GLY A 12 -13.01 5.42 6.32
N PHE A 13 -12.63 4.81 5.20
CA PHE A 13 -12.64 5.49 3.91
C PHE A 13 -14.03 5.51 3.31
N SER A 14 -14.49 6.68 2.91
CA SER A 14 -15.80 6.86 2.27
C SER A 14 -15.76 6.49 0.78
N HIS A 15 -14.63 6.74 0.10
CA HIS A 15 -14.42 6.47 -1.33
C HIS A 15 -12.94 6.17 -1.65
N GLY A 16 -12.65 5.80 -2.91
CA GLY A 16 -11.33 5.32 -3.32
C GLY A 16 -10.20 6.33 -3.14
N ASP A 17 -10.45 7.62 -3.36
CA ASP A 17 -9.39 8.64 -3.34
C ASP A 17 -8.75 8.78 -1.96
N GLU A 18 -9.54 8.76 -0.88
CA GLU A 18 -9.01 8.78 0.49
C GLU A 18 -8.07 7.59 0.76
N PHE A 19 -8.38 6.40 0.23
CA PHE A 19 -7.51 5.23 0.36
C PHE A 19 -6.21 5.40 -0.45
N PHE A 20 -6.29 5.93 -1.67
CA PHE A 20 -5.12 6.23 -2.48
C PHE A 20 -4.20 7.24 -1.80
N GLU A 21 -4.73 8.39 -1.36
CA GLU A 21 -3.94 9.42 -0.67
C GLU A 21 -3.28 8.86 0.59
N TYR A 22 -4.02 8.05 1.37
CA TYR A 22 -3.46 7.42 2.56
C TYR A 22 -2.27 6.49 2.26
N LEU A 23 -2.38 5.68 1.21
CA LEU A 23 -1.29 4.80 0.78
C LEU A 23 -0.11 5.61 0.24
N LYS A 24 -0.39 6.63 -0.59
CA LYS A 24 0.61 7.52 -1.18
C LYS A 24 1.43 8.22 -0.09
N ASP A 25 0.77 8.84 0.89
CA ASP A 25 1.46 9.59 1.93
C ASP A 25 2.29 8.67 2.84
N ALA A 26 1.76 7.49 3.18
CA ALA A 26 2.52 6.49 3.91
C ALA A 26 3.75 6.01 3.13
N PHE A 27 3.62 5.79 1.82
CA PHE A 27 4.74 5.43 0.95
C PHE A 27 5.76 6.57 0.85
N ASP A 28 5.34 7.80 0.57
CA ASP A 28 6.23 8.95 0.35
C ASP A 28 7.10 9.23 1.58
N VAL A 29 6.53 9.12 2.78
CA VAL A 29 7.27 9.24 4.05
C VAL A 29 8.30 8.11 4.17
N MET A 30 7.88 6.86 4.02
CA MET A 30 8.77 5.70 4.17
C MET A 30 9.86 5.66 3.09
N TYR A 31 9.55 6.14 1.90
CA TYR A 31 10.49 6.22 0.79
C TYR A 31 11.57 7.28 1.06
N ALA A 32 11.18 8.45 1.55
CA ALA A 32 12.12 9.50 1.96
C ALA A 32 13.02 9.06 3.13
N GLU A 33 12.45 8.42 4.15
CA GLU A 33 13.24 7.86 5.27
C GLU A 33 14.15 6.69 4.82
N GLY A 34 13.79 6.02 3.72
CA GLY A 34 14.48 4.87 3.17
C GLY A 34 15.87 5.15 2.60
N GLU A 35 16.25 6.42 2.39
CA GLU A 35 17.62 6.77 2.03
C GLU A 35 18.63 6.41 3.13
N GLU A 36 18.20 6.52 4.40
CA GLU A 36 19.04 6.16 5.55
C GLU A 36 18.61 4.83 6.18
N ARG A 37 17.30 4.58 6.28
CA ARG A 37 16.76 3.40 6.97
C ARG A 37 15.55 2.85 6.24
N PRO A 38 15.76 1.97 5.25
CA PRO A 38 14.68 1.27 4.56
C PRO A 38 13.75 0.53 5.52
N ALA A 39 12.45 0.58 5.24
CA ALA A 39 11.41 -0.09 6.02
C ALA A 39 10.39 -0.77 5.10
N MET A 40 9.59 -1.67 5.66
CA MET A 40 8.59 -2.43 4.90
C MET A 40 7.17 -1.87 5.06
N MET A 41 6.44 -1.73 3.96
CA MET A 41 5.03 -1.35 3.95
C MET A 41 4.16 -2.58 3.62
N SER A 42 3.16 -2.87 4.46
CA SER A 42 2.15 -3.90 4.17
C SER A 42 0.85 -3.25 3.70
N ILE A 43 0.22 -3.76 2.65
CA ILE A 43 -1.09 -3.28 2.17
C ILE A 43 -2.10 -4.42 2.28
N GLY A 44 -3.08 -4.25 3.18
CA GLY A 44 -4.17 -5.21 3.36
C GLY A 44 -5.25 -5.02 2.30
N MET A 45 -5.62 -6.12 1.64
CA MET A 45 -6.63 -6.13 0.58
C MET A 45 -7.63 -7.29 0.80
N HIS A 46 -8.91 -7.03 0.57
CA HIS A 46 -9.97 -8.03 0.65
C HIS A 46 -10.78 -8.06 -0.66
N CYS A 47 -10.98 -9.26 -1.24
CA CYS A 47 -11.69 -9.41 -2.51
C CYS A 47 -13.08 -8.75 -2.52
N ARG A 48 -13.82 -8.86 -1.41
CA ARG A 48 -15.18 -8.31 -1.27
C ARG A 48 -15.25 -6.78 -1.08
N LEU A 49 -14.11 -6.13 -0.80
CA LEU A 49 -14.02 -4.70 -0.52
C LEU A 49 -13.32 -3.97 -1.66
N LEU A 50 -12.00 -4.10 -1.80
CA LEU A 50 -11.22 -3.42 -2.84
C LEU A 50 -11.51 -3.95 -4.25
N GLY A 51 -12.04 -5.17 -4.39
CA GLY A 51 -12.46 -5.72 -5.68
C GLY A 51 -13.69 -5.04 -6.31
N ARG A 52 -14.35 -4.12 -5.60
CA ARG A 52 -15.47 -3.36 -6.18
C ARG A 52 -14.93 -2.32 -7.16
N PRO A 53 -15.53 -2.16 -8.38
CA PRO A 53 -15.01 -1.24 -9.39
C PRO A 53 -14.80 0.20 -8.92
N GLY A 54 -15.69 0.73 -8.08
CA GLY A 54 -15.57 2.09 -7.52
C GLY A 54 -14.44 2.28 -6.51
N ARG A 55 -13.80 1.20 -6.03
CA ARG A 55 -12.66 1.24 -5.10
C ARG A 55 -11.37 0.77 -5.75
N PHE A 56 -11.46 -0.17 -6.69
CA PHE A 56 -10.31 -0.79 -7.34
C PHE A 56 -9.39 0.21 -8.04
N ARG A 57 -9.95 1.31 -8.57
CA ARG A 57 -9.17 2.39 -9.18
C ARG A 57 -8.13 3.02 -8.24
N ALA A 58 -8.39 3.06 -6.94
CA ALA A 58 -7.43 3.56 -5.96
C ALA A 58 -6.17 2.69 -5.89
N LEU A 59 -6.33 1.36 -5.95
CA LEU A 59 -5.20 0.43 -5.99
C LEU A 59 -4.38 0.61 -7.26
N GLN A 60 -5.04 0.75 -8.41
CA GLN A 60 -4.35 0.98 -9.69
C GLN A 60 -3.51 2.25 -9.64
N ARG A 61 -4.10 3.37 -9.19
CA ARG A 61 -3.37 4.64 -9.02
C ARG A 61 -2.18 4.53 -8.08
N PHE A 62 -2.30 3.75 -7.00
CA PHE A 62 -1.18 3.55 -6.08
C PHE A 62 -0.06 2.72 -6.71
N LEU A 63 -0.39 1.68 -7.48
CA LEU A 63 0.59 0.92 -8.25
C LEU A 63 1.30 1.82 -9.29
N ASP A 64 0.54 2.64 -10.02
CA ASP A 64 1.08 3.63 -10.98
C ASP A 64 1.98 4.68 -10.29
N HIS A 65 1.76 4.96 -9.00
CA HIS A 65 2.58 5.89 -8.21
C HIS A 65 3.93 5.25 -7.84
N ILE A 66 3.90 4.06 -7.24
CA ILE A 66 5.14 3.39 -6.80
C ILE A 66 6.01 2.93 -7.97
N GLU A 67 5.42 2.64 -9.14
CA GLU A 67 6.16 2.29 -10.36
C GLU A 67 7.07 3.43 -10.85
N LYS A 68 6.76 4.68 -10.50
CA LYS A 68 7.56 5.86 -10.88
C LYS A 68 8.79 6.08 -10.00
N HIS A 69 8.98 5.25 -8.97
CA HIS A 69 10.06 5.39 -8.01
C HIS A 69 11.06 4.24 -8.17
N ASP A 70 12.34 4.57 -8.24
CA ASP A 70 13.40 3.56 -8.25
C ASP A 70 13.54 2.88 -6.88
N ARG A 71 14.25 1.75 -6.82
CA ARG A 71 14.61 1.06 -5.55
C ARG A 71 13.41 0.61 -4.69
N VAL A 72 12.23 0.42 -5.28
CA VAL A 72 11.05 -0.18 -4.60
C VAL A 72 11.04 -1.70 -4.79
N TRP A 73 11.01 -2.46 -3.68
CA TRP A 73 10.91 -3.92 -3.73
C TRP A 73 9.47 -4.41 -3.48
N VAL A 74 8.72 -4.62 -4.57
CA VAL A 74 7.40 -5.26 -4.52
C VAL A 74 7.58 -6.78 -4.46
N CYS A 75 7.32 -7.38 -3.30
CA CYS A 75 7.65 -8.77 -3.04
C CYS A 75 6.58 -9.54 -2.26
N ARG A 76 6.70 -10.87 -2.28
CA ARG A 76 5.88 -11.73 -1.41
C ARG A 76 6.51 -11.74 -0.03
N ARG A 77 5.67 -11.93 1.00
CA ARG A 77 6.14 -12.05 2.40
C ARG A 77 7.17 -13.17 2.60
N VAL A 78 7.10 -14.27 1.83
CA VAL A 78 8.09 -15.34 1.89
C VAL A 78 9.47 -14.92 1.39
N ASP A 79 9.52 -13.98 0.43
CA ASP A 79 10.79 -13.49 -0.10
C ASP A 79 11.49 -12.57 0.93
N ILE A 80 10.72 -11.76 1.67
CA ILE A 80 11.21 -11.00 2.83
C ILE A 80 11.78 -11.94 3.90
N ALA A 81 11.04 -13.00 4.24
CA ALA A 81 11.49 -13.96 5.24
C ALA A 81 12.81 -14.65 4.84
N ARG A 82 12.98 -14.99 3.56
CA ARG A 82 14.23 -15.54 3.02
C ARG A 82 15.37 -14.53 3.07
N HIS A 83 15.13 -13.31 2.62
CA HIS A 83 16.11 -12.21 2.67
C HIS A 83 16.61 -11.92 4.10
N TRP A 84 15.79 -12.20 5.12
CA TRP A 84 16.17 -11.97 6.52
C TRP A 84 16.97 -13.10 7.17
N ILE A 85 16.91 -14.31 6.60
CA ILE A 85 17.59 -15.50 7.13
C ILE A 85 18.95 -15.71 6.46
N GLU A 86 19.08 -15.28 5.20
CA GLU A 86 20.33 -15.28 4.42
C GLU A 86 21.27 -14.15 4.85
#